data_AF-A0A8T5R073-F1
#
_entry.id   AF-A0A8T5R073-F1
#
_cell.length_a   1.000
_cell.length_b   1.000
_cell.length_c   1.000
_cell.angle_alpha   90.00
_cell.angle_beta   90.00
_cell.angle_gamma   90.00
#
_symmetry.space_group_name_H-M   'P 1'
#
loop_
_entity.id
_entity.type
_entity.pdbx_description
1 polymer ?
#
loop_
_entity_poly.entity_id
_entity_poly.type
_entity_poly.pdbx_seq_one_letter_code
_entity_poly.pdbx_strand_id
1 'polypeptide(L)' 'KQVTEVHELYGQWEIILKIETAEMADLQDFINNVIRADKDIQGTETLIVSDVF' A
#
# COMPACT_ATOMS: atom_id res chain seq x y z
N LYS A 1 -9.35 3.54 -9.41
CA LYS A 1 -9.05 3.79 -7.97
C LYS A 1 -8.30 2.55 -7.50
N GLN A 2 -6.99 2.63 -7.25
CA GLN A 2 -6.21 1.46 -6.82
C GLN A 2 -6.44 1.10 -5.34
N VAL A 3 -6.73 2.09 -4.48
CA VAL A 3 -7.01 1.85 -3.06
C VAL A 3 -8.48 1.49 -2.89
N THR A 4 -8.75 0.29 -2.35
CA THR A 4 -10.10 -0.21 -2.12
C THR A 4 -10.53 -0.04 -0.67
N GLU A 5 -9.60 -0.12 0.28
CA GLU A 5 -9.88 0.00 1.72
C GLU A 5 -8.74 0.77 2.42
N VAL A 6 -9.09 1.58 3.43
CA VAL A 6 -8.16 2.38 4.25
C VAL A 6 -8.59 2.31 5.70
N HIS A 7 -7.65 1.99 6.58
CA HIS A 7 -7.89 1.92 8.02
C HIS A 7 -6.77 2.61 8.79
N GLU A 8 -7.15 3.45 9.74
CA GLU A 8 -6.25 3.97 10.76
C GLU A 8 -6.18 2.99 11.92
N LEU A 9 -4.99 2.82 12.47
CA LEU A 9 -4.70 1.84 13.50
C LEU A 9 -3.90 2.47 14.63
N TYR A 10 -4.00 1.86 15.80
CA TYR A 10 -3.10 2.13 16.91
C TYR A 10 -2.16 0.92 17.05
N GLY A 11 -0.89 1.09 16.70
CA GLY A 11 0.08 -0.01 16.71
C GLY A 11 1.43 0.39 16.11
N GLN A 12 2.14 -0.62 15.60
CA GLN A 12 3.43 -0.41 14.92
C GLN A 12 3.29 0.41 13.63
N TRP A 13 2.15 0.29 12.97
CA TRP A 13 1.79 1.05 11.77
C TRP A 13 0.55 1.88 12.07
N GLU A 14 0.50 3.11 11.56
CA GLU A 14 -0.61 4.05 11.76
C GLU A 14 -1.73 3.85 10.74
N ILE A 15 -1.40 3.34 9.54
CA ILE A 15 -2.32 3.18 8.42
C ILE A 15 -2.10 1.82 7.77
N ILE A 16 -3.20 1.13 7.45
CA ILE A 16 -3.22 -0.01 6.52
C ILE A 16 -4.08 0.34 5.32
N LEU A 17 -3.56 0.03 4.13
CA LEU A 17 -4.21 0.22 2.84
C LEU A 17 -4.36 -1.12 2.14
N LYS A 18 -5.54 -1.38 1.58
CA LYS A 18 -5.72 -2.45 0.61
C LYS A 18 -5.67 -1.86 -0.79
N ILE A 19 -4.80 -2.44 -1.61
CA ILE A 19 -4.52 -1.96 -2.97
C ILE A 19 -4.80 -3.11 -3.93
N GLU A 20 -5.61 -2.85 -4.95
CA GLU A 20 -5.90 -3.78 -6.03
C GLU A 20 -5.38 -3.19 -7.34
N THR A 21 -4.48 -3.91 -8.00
CA THR A 21 -3.92 -3.57 -9.31
C THR A 21 -3.98 -4.76 -10.25
N ALA A 22 -4.02 -4.48 -11.56
CA ALA A 22 -4.00 -5.54 -12.58
C ALA A 22 -2.59 -6.15 -12.72
N GLU A 23 -1.56 -5.30 -12.65
CA GLU A 23 -0.16 -5.69 -12.83
C GLU A 23 0.70 -5.30 -11.63
N MET A 24 1.82 -6.00 -11.44
CA MET A 24 2.80 -5.67 -10.39
C MET A 24 3.53 -4.36 -10.67
N ALA A 25 3.72 -3.99 -11.94
CA ALA A 25 4.31 -2.72 -12.33
C ALA A 25 3.47 -1.54 -11.82
N ASP A 26 2.14 -1.62 -11.96
CA ASP A 26 1.22 -0.60 -11.48
C ASP A 26 1.28 -0.42 -9.95
N LEU A 27 1.45 -1.53 -9.21
CA LEU A 27 1.61 -1.49 -7.76
C LEU A 27 2.90 -0.76 -7.36
N GLN A 28 4.01 -1.09 -8.04
CA GLN A 28 5.31 -0.49 -7.75
C GLN A 28 5.31 1.02 -8.07
N ASP A 29 4.70 1.41 -9.19
CA ASP A 29 4.55 2.81 -9.57
C ASP A 29 3.65 3.56 -8.58
N PHE A 30 2.55 2.94 -8.13
CA PHE A 30 1.66 3.53 -7.14
C PHE A 30 2.36 3.75 -5.79
N ILE A 31 3.11 2.75 -5.30
CA ILE A 31 3.83 2.87 -4.03
C ILE A 31 4.89 3.97 -4.11
N ASN A 32 5.68 4.01 -5.18
CA ASN A 32 6.80 4.96 -5.27
C ASN A 32 6.36 6.39 -5.58
N ASN A 33 5.41 6.57 -6.49
CA ASN A 33 5.04 7.89 -7.01
C ASN A 33 3.84 8.51 -6.30
N VAL A 34 3.06 7.72 -5.56
CA VAL A 34 1.89 8.22 -4.82
C VAL A 34 2.11 8.12 -3.32
N ILE A 35 2.36 6.92 -2.79
CA ILE A 35 2.49 6.73 -1.33
C ILE A 35 3.79 7.36 -0.83
N ARG A 36 4.95 6.92 -1.34
CA ARG A 36 6.27 7.40 -0.87
C ARG A 36 6.62 8.82 -1.34
N ALA A 37 5.82 9.38 -2.24
CA ALA A 37 5.94 10.79 -2.62
C ALA A 37 5.37 11.72 -1.54
N ASP A 38 4.49 11.21 -0.66
CA ASP A 38 4.02 11.92 0.51
C ASP A 38 5.14 12.01 1.56
N LYS A 39 5.45 13.25 1.98
CA LYS A 39 6.54 13.52 2.92
C LYS A 39 6.19 13.17 4.36
N ASP A 40 4.91 13.03 4.67
CA ASP A 40 4.45 12.66 6.01
C ASP A 40 4.58 11.14 6.25
N ILE A 41 4.69 10.35 5.17
CA ILE A 41 4.89 8.90 5.25
C ILE A 41 6.37 8.58 5.49
N GLN A 42 6.71 8.17 6.72
CA GLN A 42 8.08 7.85 7.10
C GLN A 42 8.57 6.49 6.60
N GLY A 43 7.65 5.56 6.33
CA GLY A 43 7.99 4.21 5.93
C GLY A 43 6.77 3.43 5.45
N THR A 44 7.02 2.45 4.60
CA THR A 44 5.98 1.59 4.02
C THR A 44 6.48 0.16 4.01
N GLU A 45 5.65 -0.78 4.44
CA GLU A 45 5.84 -2.21 4.19
C GLU A 45 4.72 -2.70 3.27
N THR A 46 5.07 -3.45 2.23
CA THR A 46 4.11 -3.96 1.25
C THR A 46 4.01 -5.46 1.38
N LEU A 47 2.82 -5.94 1.75
CA LEU A 47 2.51 -7.35 1.84
C LEU A 47 1.75 -7.77 0.57
N ILE A 48 2.43 -8.51 -0.31
CA ILE A 48 1.81 -9.05 -1.53
C ILE A 48 0.97 -10.26 -1.13
N VAL A 49 -0.33 -10.18 -1.37
CA VAL A 49 -1.24 -11.32 -1.19
C VAL A 49 -0.95 -12.32 -2.31
N SER A 50 -0.66 -13.56 -1.93
CA SER A 50 -0.49 -14.67 -2.86
C SER A 50 -1.44 -15.79 -2.42
N ASP A 51 -2.25 -16.29 -3.35
CA ASP A 51 -3.07 -17.49 -3.15
C ASP A 51 -2.19 -18.75 -3.22
N VAL A 52 -1.25 -18.88 -2.28
CA VAL A 52 -0.56 -20.17 -2.06
C VAL A 52 -1.42 -20.95 -1.07
N PHE A 53 -2.33 -21.76 -1.61
CA PHE A 53 -2.91 -22.90 -0.89
C PHE A 53 -2.02 -24.13 -1.01
#